data_AF-H5XD64-F1
#
_entry.id   AF-H5XD64-F1
#
_cell.length_a   1.000
_cell.length_b   1.000
_cell.length_c   1.000
_cell.angle_alpha   90.00
_cell.angle_beta   90.00
_cell.angle_gamma   90.00
#
_symmetry.space_group_name_H-M   'P 1'
#
loop_
_entity.id
_entity.type
_entity.pdbx_description
1 polymer ?
#
loop_
_entity_poly.entity_id
_entity_poly.type
_entity_poly.pdbx_seq_one_letter_code
_entity_poly.pdbx_strand_id
1 'polypeptide(L)'
;MDVKVKSVCRTYHQAMRIGELSRLTGVSRRLLRYYEEQGLIVPDRSPNGYRDYDARYVDRVKQIQGLLAVGLPTRMIKQILPCLDKPRSIHFPDATPEMLAMLTAERDKLSERIELLIRNRDAMTEYLEEVARCRADASVPHPRSA
;
A
#
# COMPACT_ATOMS: atom_id res chain seq x y z
N MET A 1 49.26 -18.23 16.66
CA MET A 1 48.77 -17.65 15.39
C MET A 1 47.49 -18.40 15.07
N ASP A 2 46.37 -17.90 15.58
CA ASP A 2 45.10 -18.61 15.58
C ASP A 2 44.11 -17.92 14.64
N VAL A 3 43.79 -18.63 13.57
CA VAL A 3 42.65 -18.37 12.71
C VAL A 3 41.39 -18.78 13.47
N LYS A 4 40.61 -17.80 13.95
CA LYS A 4 39.20 -17.99 14.31
C LYS A 4 38.33 -17.09 13.45
N VAL A 5 37.88 -17.68 12.35
CA VAL A 5 36.65 -17.33 11.64
C VAL A 5 35.51 -17.28 12.66
N LYS A 6 34.99 -16.08 12.97
CA LYS A 6 33.73 -15.92 13.73
C LYS A 6 32.69 -15.20 12.87
N SER A 7 31.85 -16.05 12.30
CA SER A 7 30.42 -15.87 12.01
C SER A 7 29.96 -14.62 11.25
N VAL A 8 29.63 -14.86 9.98
CA VAL A 8 28.60 -14.15 9.21
C VAL A 8 27.27 -14.19 9.97
N CYS A 9 26.80 -13.03 10.46
CA CYS A 9 25.38 -12.76 10.71
C CYS A 9 25.17 -11.24 10.82
N ARG A 10 25.30 -10.53 9.70
CA ARG A 10 25.01 -9.09 9.61
C ARG A 10 23.64 -8.89 8.97
N THR A 11 22.59 -9.34 9.66
CA THR A 11 21.21 -8.96 9.33
C THR A 11 21.01 -7.56 9.91
N TYR A 12 20.81 -6.55 9.05
CA TYR A 12 20.61 -5.15 9.43
C TYR A 12 19.33 -4.99 10.28
N HIS A 13 19.45 -5.19 11.59
CA HIS A 13 18.40 -4.90 12.56
C HIS A 13 18.67 -3.51 13.15
N GLN A 14 18.41 -2.45 12.36
CA GLN A 14 18.36 -1.10 12.90
C GLN A 14 17.02 -0.91 13.59
N ALA A 15 17.06 -1.14 14.90
CA ALA A 15 16.06 -0.75 15.86
C ALA A 15 15.77 0.75 15.79
N MET A 16 14.54 1.13 15.42
CA MET A 16 14.10 2.52 15.24
C MET A 16 12.95 2.84 16.19
N ARG A 17 12.79 4.13 16.52
CA ARG A 17 11.67 4.59 17.34
C ARG A 17 10.47 4.97 16.47
N ILE A 18 9.28 5.05 17.06
CA ILE A 18 8.06 5.49 16.35
C ILE A 18 8.23 6.84 15.66
N GLY A 19 9.05 7.74 16.22
CA GLY A 19 9.36 9.03 15.61
C GLY A 19 10.21 8.91 14.35
N GLU A 20 11.09 7.92 14.28
CA GLU A 20 11.90 7.63 13.10
C GLU A 20 11.09 6.91 12.03
N LEU A 21 10.29 5.91 12.42
CA LEU A 21 9.32 5.26 11.53
C LEU A 21 8.36 6.28 10.90
N SER A 22 7.89 7.25 11.68
CA SER A 22 7.05 8.36 11.20
C SER A 22 7.74 9.20 10.13
N ARG A 23 9.04 9.52 10.30
CA ARG A 23 9.81 10.26 9.29
C ARG A 23 10.02 9.45 8.02
N LEU A 24 10.34 8.16 8.14
CA LEU A 24 10.63 7.29 7.00
C LEU A 24 9.39 6.94 6.17
N THR A 25 8.22 6.89 6.80
CA THR A 25 6.96 6.51 6.14
C THR A 25 6.08 7.72 5.79
N GLY A 26 6.38 8.90 6.32
CA GLY A 26 5.52 10.07 6.23
C GLY A 26 4.21 9.96 7.01
N VAL A 27 4.01 8.86 7.77
CA VAL A 27 2.81 8.63 8.57
C VAL A 27 2.95 9.34 9.92
N SER A 28 1.90 10.03 10.37
CA SER A 28 1.91 10.66 11.69
C SER A 28 2.05 9.63 12.81
N ARG A 29 2.72 9.99 13.90
CA ARG A 29 2.84 9.11 15.09
C ARG A 29 1.48 8.68 15.64
N ARG A 30 0.45 9.52 15.52
CA ARG A 30 -0.93 9.19 15.91
C ARG A 30 -1.48 8.05 15.07
N LEU A 31 -1.28 8.11 13.75
CA LEU A 31 -1.77 7.06 12.85
C LEU A 31 -0.96 5.76 12.99
N LEU A 32 0.34 5.84 13.26
CA LEU A 32 1.15 4.66 13.62
C LEU A 32 0.64 3.98 14.91
N ARG A 33 0.29 4.76 15.94
CA ARG A 33 -0.33 4.21 17.16
C ARG A 33 -1.68 3.56 16.87
N TYR A 34 -2.49 4.17 16.01
CA TYR A 34 -3.73 3.56 15.55
C TYR A 34 -3.45 2.22 14.83
N TYR A 35 -2.44 2.12 13.97
CA TYR A 35 -2.07 0.85 13.35
C TYR A 35 -1.62 -0.20 14.37
N GLU A 36 -0.95 0.18 15.46
CA GLU A 36 -0.65 -0.71 16.59
C GLU A 36 -1.91 -1.18 17.30
N GLU A 37 -2.83 -0.28 17.63
CA GLU A 37 -4.09 -0.59 18.31
C GLU A 37 -4.95 -1.56 17.49
N GLN A 38 -4.94 -1.41 16.17
CA GLN A 38 -5.63 -2.33 15.26
C GLN A 38 -4.87 -3.66 15.05
N GLY A 39 -3.62 -3.75 15.53
CA GLY A 39 -2.75 -4.92 15.37
C GLY A 39 -2.21 -5.10 13.96
N LEU A 40 -2.15 -4.02 13.16
CA LEU A 40 -1.56 -4.03 11.81
C LEU A 40 -0.02 -4.00 11.86
N ILE A 41 0.52 -3.35 12.89
CA ILE A 41 1.93 -3.37 13.26
C ILE A 41 2.03 -3.79 14.72
N VAL A 42 2.93 -4.72 15.03
CA VAL A 42 3.15 -5.20 16.39
C VAL A 42 4.64 -5.02 16.68
N PRO A 43 5.08 -3.90 17.28
CA PRO A 43 6.49 -3.64 17.52
C PRO A 43 7.09 -4.66 18.49
N ASP A 44 8.37 -4.97 18.29
CA ASP A 44 9.12 -5.75 19.27
C ASP A 44 9.37 -4.89 20.51
N ARG A 45 9.63 -5.56 21.63
CA ARG A 45 10.09 -4.88 22.85
C ARG A 45 11.59 -5.03 22.97
N SER A 46 12.29 -3.90 22.98
CA SER A 46 13.70 -3.84 23.29
C SER A 46 13.95 -4.35 24.73
N PRO A 47 15.16 -4.84 25.07
CA PRO A 47 15.49 -5.31 26.42
C PRO A 47 15.29 -4.28 27.55
N ASN A 48 15.28 -2.99 27.20
CA ASN A 48 15.01 -1.86 28.09
C ASN A 48 13.51 -1.49 28.18
N GLY A 49 12.62 -2.34 27.66
CA GLY A 49 11.16 -2.19 27.76
C GLY A 49 10.52 -1.22 26.77
N TYR A 50 11.30 -0.61 25.88
CA TYR A 50 10.76 0.29 24.88
C TYR A 50 10.24 -0.44 23.63
N ARG A 51 9.36 0.24 22.88
CA ARG A 51 8.93 -0.21 21.54
C ARG A 51 10.07 -0.05 20.54
N ASP A 52 10.29 -1.10 19.78
CA ASP A 52 11.27 -1.21 18.73
C ASP A 52 10.59 -1.53 17.39
N TYR A 53 10.97 -0.79 16.36
CA TYR A 53 10.55 -1.08 14.99
C TYR A 53 11.83 -1.32 14.20
N ASP A 54 11.93 -2.42 13.48
CA ASP A 54 13.01 -2.61 12.52
C ASP A 54 12.60 -2.10 11.13
N ALA A 55 13.48 -2.28 10.15
CA ALA A 55 13.24 -1.85 8.77
C ALA A 55 11.98 -2.47 8.14
N ARG A 56 11.54 -3.65 8.58
CA ARG A 56 10.36 -4.33 8.01
C ARG A 56 9.07 -3.55 8.24
N TYR A 57 9.01 -2.74 9.30
CA TYR A 57 7.84 -1.91 9.56
C TYR A 57 7.70 -0.76 8.57
N VAL A 58 8.79 -0.31 7.94
CA VAL A 58 8.72 0.75 6.91
C VAL A 58 7.95 0.23 5.70
N ASP A 59 8.33 -0.94 5.19
CA ASP A 59 7.66 -1.57 4.04
C ASP A 59 6.21 -1.95 4.40
N ARG A 60 6.00 -2.49 5.60
CA ARG A 60 4.68 -2.80 6.13
C ARG A 60 3.74 -1.59 6.16
N VAL A 61 4.23 -0.45 6.64
CA VAL A 61 3.43 0.79 6.71
C VAL A 61 3.11 1.31 5.30
N LYS A 62 4.05 1.24 4.37
CA LYS A 62 3.81 1.61 2.96
C LYS A 62 2.74 0.72 2.31
N GLN A 63 2.77 -0.59 2.58
CA GLN A 63 1.72 -1.51 2.12
C GLN A 63 0.34 -1.13 2.69
N ILE A 64 0.26 -0.84 4.00
CA ILE A 64 -0.98 -0.38 4.65
C ILE A 64 -1.49 0.89 3.97
N GLN A 65 -0.63 1.87 3.71
CA GLN A 65 -1.02 3.10 3.01
C GLN A 65 -1.55 2.83 1.60
N GLY A 66 -0.89 1.93 0.85
CA GLY A 66 -1.35 1.54 -0.49
C GLY A 66 -2.74 0.91 -0.46
N LEU A 67 -2.98 -0.02 0.47
CA LEU A 67 -4.28 -0.68 0.61
C LEU A 67 -5.39 0.29 1.06
N LEU A 68 -5.07 1.19 1.99
CA LEU A 68 -6.00 2.25 2.41
C LEU A 68 -6.32 3.21 1.26
N ALA A 69 -5.36 3.55 0.42
CA ALA A 69 -5.56 4.42 -0.75
C ALA A 69 -6.51 3.80 -1.78
N VAL A 70 -6.53 2.47 -1.89
CA VAL A 70 -7.47 1.72 -2.74
C VAL A 70 -8.88 1.62 -2.10
N GLY A 71 -9.03 2.05 -0.84
CA GLY A 71 -10.31 2.09 -0.13
C GLY A 71 -10.63 0.83 0.68
N LEU A 72 -9.64 -0.04 0.91
CA LEU A 72 -9.82 -1.22 1.74
C LEU A 72 -9.97 -0.81 3.22
N PRO A 73 -10.97 -1.34 3.95
CA PRO A 73 -11.11 -1.04 5.36
C PRO A 73 -10.00 -1.73 6.18
N THR A 74 -9.56 -1.08 7.27
CA THR A 74 -8.51 -1.58 8.19
C THR A 74 -8.71 -3.04 8.62
N ARG A 75 -9.97 -3.45 8.88
CA ARG A 75 -10.33 -4.84 9.22
C ARG A 75 -9.86 -5.84 8.17
N MET A 76 -10.03 -5.49 6.89
CA MET A 76 -9.67 -6.33 5.76
C MET A 76 -8.16 -6.30 5.51
N ILE A 77 -7.56 -5.12 5.65
CA ILE A 77 -6.10 -4.95 5.58
C ILE A 77 -5.41 -5.87 6.59
N LYS A 78 -5.88 -5.94 7.83
CA LYS A 78 -5.34 -6.85 8.86
C LYS A 78 -5.30 -8.31 8.41
N GLN A 79 -6.28 -8.72 7.61
CA GLN A 79 -6.48 -10.10 7.18
C GLN A 79 -5.65 -10.42 5.93
N ILE A 80 -5.41 -9.43 5.08
CA ILE A 80 -4.64 -9.57 3.83
C ILE A 80 -3.14 -9.34 4.04
N LEU A 81 -2.77 -8.49 4.99
CA LEU A 81 -1.37 -8.15 5.29
C LEU A 81 -0.45 -9.38 5.48
N PRO A 82 -0.83 -10.40 6.27
CA PRO A 82 -0.03 -11.63 6.39
C PRO A 82 0.21 -12.34 5.05
N CYS A 83 -0.71 -12.19 4.08
CA CYS A 83 -0.61 -12.79 2.76
C CYS A 83 0.37 -12.06 1.83
N LEU A 84 0.69 -10.79 2.11
CA LEU A 84 1.61 -9.98 1.31
C LEU A 84 3.08 -10.18 1.71
N ASP A 85 3.35 -10.69 2.91
CA ASP A 85 4.71 -10.87 3.44
C ASP A 85 5.41 -12.14 2.93
N LYS A 86 4.65 -13.13 2.42
CA LYS A 86 5.20 -14.42 1.94
C LYS A 86 4.66 -14.76 0.55
N PRO A 87 5.52 -15.12 -0.42
CA PRO A 87 5.04 -15.70 -1.67
C PRO A 87 4.42 -17.07 -1.38
N ARG A 88 3.10 -17.19 -1.58
CA ARG A 88 2.33 -18.44 -1.76
C ARG A 88 1.85 -19.26 -0.54
N SER A 89 1.86 -18.75 0.69
CA SER A 89 1.18 -19.49 1.78
C SER A 89 -0.01 -18.70 2.31
N ILE A 90 -1.16 -18.97 1.71
CA ILE A 90 -2.47 -18.54 2.20
C ILE A 90 -2.84 -19.52 3.32
N HIS A 91 -2.51 -19.20 4.57
CA HIS A 91 -3.03 -19.93 5.72
C HIS A 91 -4.09 -19.06 6.42
N PHE A 92 -5.36 -19.35 6.13
CA PHE A 92 -6.49 -18.96 6.97
C PHE A 92 -6.95 -20.20 7.73
N PRO A 93 -6.37 -20.53 8.90
CA PRO A 93 -6.82 -21.68 9.69
C PRO A 93 -8.29 -21.52 10.14
N ASP A 94 -8.80 -20.28 10.20
CA ASP A 94 -10.14 -19.94 10.70
C ASP A 94 -10.95 -19.06 9.74
N ALA A 95 -10.90 -19.30 8.43
CA ALA A 95 -11.77 -18.59 7.48
C ALA A 95 -13.24 -19.01 7.68
N THR A 96 -14.02 -18.19 8.40
CA THR A 96 -15.45 -18.46 8.55
C THR A 96 -16.22 -18.10 7.26
N PRO A 97 -17.38 -18.72 7.00
CA PRO A 97 -18.24 -18.36 5.87
C PRO A 97 -18.62 -16.87 5.85
N GLU A 98 -18.85 -16.27 7.01
CA GLU A 98 -19.17 -14.84 7.14
C GLU A 98 -17.99 -13.96 6.73
N MET A 99 -16.77 -14.38 7.07
CA MET A 99 -15.55 -13.69 6.66
C MET A 99 -15.37 -13.75 5.15
N LEU A 100 -15.60 -14.91 4.53
CA LEU A 100 -15.54 -15.08 3.08
C LEU A 100 -16.62 -14.25 2.36
N ALA A 101 -17.85 -14.23 2.88
CA ALA A 101 -18.94 -13.44 2.33
C ALA A 101 -18.61 -11.94 2.39
N MET A 102 -18.10 -11.45 3.53
CA MET A 102 -17.64 -10.06 3.66
C MET A 102 -16.50 -9.75 2.69
N LEU A 103 -15.49 -10.63 2.58
CA LEU A 103 -14.37 -10.42 1.65
C LEU A 103 -14.83 -10.34 0.21
N THR A 104 -15.79 -11.19 -0.17
CA THR A 104 -16.37 -11.23 -1.52
C THR A 104 -17.16 -9.96 -1.80
N ALA A 105 -18.01 -9.51 -0.86
CA ALA A 105 -18.78 -8.28 -1.01
C ALA A 105 -17.88 -7.04 -1.15
N GLU A 106 -16.79 -6.96 -0.37
CA GLU A 106 -15.83 -5.87 -0.52
C GLU A 106 -15.04 -5.94 -1.83
N ARG A 107 -14.70 -7.15 -2.31
CA ARG A 107 -14.11 -7.34 -3.64
C ARG A 107 -15.05 -6.84 -4.73
N ASP A 108 -16.33 -7.18 -4.65
CA ASP A 108 -17.34 -6.78 -5.65
C ASP A 108 -17.49 -5.25 -5.69
N LYS A 109 -17.56 -4.59 -4.53
CA LYS A 109 -17.57 -3.12 -4.45
C LYS A 109 -16.32 -2.48 -5.07
N LEU A 110 -15.14 -3.08 -4.86
CA LEU A 110 -13.91 -2.60 -5.49
C LEU A 110 -13.97 -2.75 -7.01
N SER A 111 -14.48 -3.87 -7.52
CA SER A 111 -14.69 -4.09 -8.95
C SER A 111 -15.62 -3.03 -9.55
N GLU A 112 -16.76 -2.76 -8.92
CA GLU A 112 -17.69 -1.71 -9.37
C GLU A 112 -17.03 -0.34 -9.43
N ARG A 113 -16.22 -0.01 -8.42
CA ARG A 113 -15.48 1.26 -8.36
C ARG A 113 -14.40 1.34 -9.46
N ILE A 114 -13.70 0.23 -9.74
CA ILE A 114 -12.72 0.14 -10.82
C ILE A 114 -13.39 0.39 -12.16
N GLU A 115 -14.53 -0.25 -12.43
CA GLU A 115 -15.27 -0.04 -13.68
C GLU A 115 -15.69 1.42 -13.86
N LEU A 116 -16.18 2.08 -12.79
CA LEU A 116 -16.51 3.50 -12.83
C LEU A 116 -15.28 4.37 -13.13
N LEU A 117 -14.15 4.10 -12.47
CA LEU A 117 -12.91 4.86 -12.69
C LEU A 117 -12.37 4.66 -14.10
N ILE A 118 -12.47 3.46 -14.67
CA ILE A 118 -12.11 3.17 -16.06
C ILE A 118 -12.98 3.99 -17.01
N ARG A 119 -14.31 3.94 -16.84
CA ARG A 119 -15.23 4.73 -17.67
C ARG A 119 -14.92 6.23 -17.63
N ASN A 120 -14.66 6.76 -16.43
CA ASN A 120 -14.34 8.18 -16.26
C ASN A 120 -13.00 8.54 -16.93
N ARG A 121 -11.97 7.70 -16.79
CA ARG A 121 -10.68 7.87 -17.46
C ARG A 121 -10.86 7.89 -18.98
N ASP A 122 -11.64 6.96 -19.51
CA ASP A 122 -11.86 6.82 -20.95
C ASP A 122 -12.62 8.04 -21.49
N ALA A 123 -13.65 8.52 -20.79
CA ALA A 123 -14.34 9.76 -21.14
C ALA A 123 -13.43 11.00 -21.11
N MET A 124 -12.54 11.11 -20.12
CA MET A 124 -11.53 12.19 -20.08
C MET A 124 -10.53 12.07 -21.24
N THR A 125 -10.17 10.85 -21.62
CA THR A 125 -9.28 10.59 -22.76
C THR A 125 -9.91 11.05 -24.06
N GLU A 126 -11.17 10.66 -24.31
CA GLU A 126 -11.96 11.10 -25.47
C GLU A 126 -12.09 12.63 -25.53
N TYR A 127 -12.43 13.26 -24.40
CA TYR A 127 -12.49 14.72 -24.32
C TYR A 127 -11.17 15.39 -24.70
N LEU A 128 -10.04 14.88 -24.21
CA LEU A 128 -8.71 15.43 -24.54
C LEU A 128 -8.37 15.24 -26.02
N GLU A 129 -8.73 14.11 -26.62
CA GLU A 129 -8.54 13.84 -28.05
C GLU A 129 -9.34 14.82 -28.92
N GLU A 130 -10.60 15.08 -28.58
CA GLU A 130 -11.44 16.04 -29.30
C GLU A 130 -10.89 17.47 -29.18
N VAL A 131 -10.47 17.89 -27.98
CA VAL A 131 -9.84 19.21 -27.79
C VAL A 131 -8.54 19.34 -28.58
N ALA A 132 -7.73 18.28 -28.65
CA ALA A 132 -6.50 18.27 -29.44
C ALA A 132 -6.79 18.37 -30.94
N ARG A 133 -7.81 17.67 -31.44
CA ARG A 133 -8.23 17.69 -32.85
C ARG A 133 -8.73 19.07 -33.27
N CYS A 134 -9.64 19.67 -32.50
CA CYS A 134 -10.13 21.04 -32.74
C CYS A 134 -8.99 22.07 -32.79
N ARG A 135 -7.97 21.92 -31.95
CA ARG A 135 -6.78 22.80 -31.98
C ARG A 135 -5.91 22.57 -33.21
N ALA A 136 -5.76 21.33 -33.65
CA ALA A 136 -5.02 21.00 -34.87
C ALA A 136 -5.71 21.55 -36.12
N ASP A 137 -7.03 21.39 -36.22
CA ASP A 137 -7.83 21.89 -37.35
C ASP A 137 -7.81 23.43 -37.44
N ALA A 138 -7.81 24.13 -36.30
CA ALA A 138 -7.68 25.58 -36.25
C ALA A 138 -6.27 26.09 -36.65
N SER A 139 -5.26 25.21 -36.73
CA SER A 139 -3.88 25.57 -37.08
C SER A 139 -3.55 25.43 -38.56
N VAL A 140 -4.44 24.86 -39.37
CA VAL A 140 -4.23 24.71 -40.83
C VAL A 140 -4.55 26.04 -41.53
N PRO A 141 -3.56 26.73 -42.15
CA PRO A 141 -3.82 27.98 -42.85
C PRO A 141 -4.63 27.70 -44.11
N HIS A 142 -5.79 28.33 -44.24
CA HIS A 142 -6.58 28.30 -45.47
C HIS A 142 -5.74 28.86 -46.64
N PRO A 143 -5.58 28.14 -47.76
CA PRO A 143 -4.84 28.66 -48.90
C PRO A 143 -5.59 29.87 -49.48
N ARG A 144 -4.91 31.03 -49.53
CA ARG A 144 -5.44 32.23 -50.18
C ARG A 144 -5.65 31.92 -51.65
N SER A 145 -6.91 31.91 -52.08
CA SER A 145 -7.29 31.86 -53.50
C SER A 145 -6.79 33.11 -54.21
N ALA A 146 -6.08 32.87 -55.32
CA ALA A 146 -5.54 33.87 -56.25
C ALA A 146 -6.64 34.52 -57.11
#